data_AF-A0A524EZN0-F1
#
_entry.id   AF-A0A524EZN0-F1
#
_cell.length_a   1.000
_cell.length_b   1.000
_cell.length_c   1.000
_cell.angle_alpha   90.00
_cell.angle_beta   90.00
_cell.angle_gamma   90.00
#
_symmetry.space_group_name_H-M   'P 1'
#
loop_
_entity.id
_entity.type
_entity.pdbx_description
1 polymer ?
#
loop_
_entity_poly.entity_id
_entity_poly.type
_entity_poly.pdbx_seq_one_letter_code
_entity_poly.pdbx_strand_id
1 'polypeptide(L)'
;MKKRATSEDFGIYTPSESFGKNAKIFGKTVLLAAVVFLYMYGMTIFSETVFNLEIRGPWSMFKTFTNERAVRFWLYFPFILCFFILNGGVWLFGLMRQPEYGGEFKTSILWWLKVCFAMLTGIILLNIIGYSPMWFGIGGPFFQNPIFGDGFAPMYLLQTWSMIPIGAVMYWIGVKYYRETGRIWLGAILLAVMTTWMFTTGTVIDPFVL
;
A
#
# COMPACT_ATOMS: atom_id res chain seq x y z
N MET A 1 16.79 3.19 30.88
CA MET A 1 17.24 2.23 29.85
C MET A 1 16.11 2.00 28.85
N LYS A 2 16.23 2.45 27.60
CA LYS A 2 15.28 2.08 26.53
C LYS A 2 15.46 0.58 26.25
N LYS A 3 14.48 -0.26 26.59
CA LYS A 3 14.45 -1.68 26.17
C LYS A 3 14.61 -1.73 24.64
N ARG A 4 15.61 -2.46 24.15
CA ARG A 4 15.73 -2.77 22.71
C ARG A 4 14.48 -3.56 22.31
N ALA A 5 13.76 -3.10 21.29
CA ALA A 5 12.59 -3.81 20.78
C ALA A 5 13.03 -5.19 20.26
N THR A 6 12.38 -6.24 20.75
CA THR A 6 12.70 -7.65 20.45
C THR A 6 11.83 -8.15 19.30
N SER A 7 12.24 -9.19 18.56
CA SER A 7 11.43 -9.82 17.48
C SER A 7 9.99 -10.18 17.92
N GLU A 8 9.81 -10.39 19.22
CA GLU A 8 8.53 -10.61 19.92
C GLU A 8 7.64 -9.37 19.92
N ASP A 9 8.21 -8.19 20.14
CA ASP A 9 7.49 -6.91 20.16
C ASP A 9 6.96 -6.54 18.77
N PHE A 10 7.58 -7.07 17.73
CA PHE A 10 7.16 -6.89 16.34
C PHE A 10 6.06 -7.87 15.90
N GLY A 11 5.70 -8.87 16.72
CA GLY A 11 4.82 -9.95 16.29
C GLY A 11 5.40 -10.77 15.13
N ILE A 12 6.71 -10.70 14.91
CA ILE A 12 7.46 -11.45 13.88
C ILE A 12 7.53 -12.92 14.31
N TYR A 13 7.75 -13.15 15.60
CA TYR A 13 7.96 -14.47 16.18
C TYR A 13 7.41 -14.51 17.61
N THR A 14 6.65 -15.55 17.97
CA THR A 14 6.20 -15.77 19.36
C THR A 14 7.08 -16.88 19.97
N PRO A 15 8.01 -16.58 20.89
CA PRO A 15 8.97 -17.57 21.40
C PRO A 15 8.36 -18.63 22.31
N SER A 16 7.17 -18.38 22.87
CA SER A 16 6.42 -19.41 23.59
C SER A 16 5.89 -20.53 22.68
N GLU A 17 5.99 -20.36 21.36
CA GLU A 17 5.54 -21.32 20.37
C GLU A 17 6.72 -21.95 19.63
N SER A 18 6.65 -23.26 19.37
CA SER A 18 7.67 -23.94 18.57
C SER A 18 7.76 -23.34 17.16
N PHE A 19 8.95 -23.42 16.55
CA PHE A 19 9.19 -22.94 15.19
C PHE A 19 8.12 -23.42 14.20
N GLY A 20 7.71 -24.70 14.28
CA GLY A 20 6.68 -25.27 13.42
C GLY A 20 5.30 -24.62 13.60
N LYS A 21 4.93 -24.22 14.83
CA LYS A 21 3.66 -23.53 15.11
C LYS A 21 3.68 -22.10 14.56
N ASN A 22 4.79 -21.38 14.74
CA ASN A 22 4.99 -20.05 14.15
C ASN A 22 4.94 -20.10 12.60
N ALA A 23 5.63 -21.07 11.99
CA ALA A 23 5.60 -21.28 10.53
C ALA A 23 4.18 -21.60 10.02
N LYS A 24 3.41 -22.41 10.76
CA LYS A 24 2.01 -22.72 10.44
C LYS A 24 1.13 -21.46 10.48
N ILE A 25 1.33 -20.57 11.45
CA ILE A 25 0.56 -19.33 11.53
C ILE A 25 0.94 -18.37 10.41
N PHE A 26 2.23 -18.25 10.10
CA PHE A 26 2.68 -17.48 8.94
C PHE A 26 2.06 -18.01 7.64
N GLY A 27 2.07 -19.33 7.42
CA GLY A 27 1.44 -19.94 6.26
C GLY A 27 -0.06 -19.64 6.17
N LYS A 28 -0.78 -19.67 7.30
CA LYS A 28 -2.19 -19.25 7.35
C LYS A 28 -2.38 -17.77 7.01
N THR A 29 -1.47 -16.91 7.44
CA THR A 29 -1.49 -15.47 7.10
C THR A 29 -1.32 -15.25 5.61
N VAL A 30 -0.35 -15.93 4.98
CA VAL A 30 -0.14 -15.86 3.52
C VAL A 30 -1.37 -16.40 2.78
N LEU A 31 -1.92 -17.53 3.22
CA LEU A 31 -3.12 -18.12 2.63
C LEU A 31 -4.32 -17.17 2.73
N LEU A 32 -4.54 -16.55 3.90
CA LEU A 32 -5.61 -15.59 4.09
C LEU A 32 -5.45 -14.38 3.17
N ALA A 33 -4.22 -13.85 3.06
CA ALA A 33 -3.94 -12.75 2.14
C ALA A 33 -4.22 -13.12 0.67
N ALA A 34 -3.84 -14.33 0.27
CA ALA A 34 -4.12 -14.86 -1.07
C ALA A 34 -5.62 -15.03 -1.33
N VAL A 35 -6.38 -15.55 -0.36
CA VAL A 35 -7.85 -15.69 -0.48
C VAL A 35 -8.53 -14.33 -0.63
N VAL A 36 -8.15 -13.34 0.19
CA VAL A 36 -8.70 -11.98 0.09
C VAL A 36 -8.37 -11.36 -1.27
N PHE A 37 -7.12 -11.51 -1.73
CA PHE A 37 -6.72 -11.02 -3.06
C PHE A 37 -7.51 -11.70 -4.19
N LEU A 38 -7.58 -13.03 -4.20
CA LEU A 38 -8.31 -13.78 -5.22
C LEU A 38 -9.81 -13.45 -5.22
N TYR A 39 -10.39 -13.23 -4.04
CA TYR A 39 -11.76 -12.76 -3.93
C TYR A 39 -11.94 -11.38 -4.60
N MET A 40 -11.07 -10.42 -4.27
CA MET A 40 -11.12 -9.08 -4.88
C MET A 40 -10.89 -9.15 -6.41
N TYR A 41 -9.92 -9.95 -6.85
CA TYR A 41 -9.64 -10.17 -8.27
C TYR A 41 -10.82 -10.81 -9.00
N GLY A 42 -11.47 -11.79 -8.38
CA GLY A 42 -12.70 -12.41 -8.87
C GLY A 42 -13.86 -11.42 -8.99
N MET A 43 -14.01 -10.52 -8.01
CA MET A 43 -14.98 -9.43 -8.08
C MET A 43 -14.69 -8.46 -9.22
N THR A 44 -13.41 -8.19 -9.53
CA THR A 44 -13.02 -7.40 -10.70
C THR A 44 -13.39 -8.12 -12.00
N ILE A 45 -13.06 -9.41 -12.14
CA ILE A 45 -13.48 -10.21 -13.31
C ILE A 45 -14.99 -10.17 -13.47
N PHE A 46 -15.74 -10.40 -12.39
CA PHE A 46 -17.20 -10.36 -12.41
C PHE A 46 -17.72 -8.99 -12.86
N SER A 47 -17.12 -7.91 -12.35
CA SER A 47 -17.54 -6.55 -12.70
C SER A 47 -17.28 -6.23 -14.18
N GLU A 48 -16.11 -6.62 -14.68
CA GLU A 48 -15.73 -6.41 -16.09
C GLU A 48 -16.58 -7.27 -17.03
N THR A 49 -16.84 -8.53 -16.69
CA THR A 49 -17.55 -9.47 -17.58
C THR A 49 -19.07 -9.27 -17.57
N VAL A 50 -19.67 -9.01 -16.42
CA VAL A 50 -21.13 -8.92 -16.28
C VAL A 50 -21.63 -7.51 -16.56
N PHE A 51 -20.92 -6.48 -16.09
CA PHE A 51 -21.36 -5.10 -16.22
C PHE A 51 -20.61 -4.30 -17.30
N ASN A 52 -19.57 -4.87 -17.93
CA ASN A 52 -18.65 -4.13 -18.81
C ASN A 52 -18.08 -2.88 -18.11
N LEU A 53 -17.89 -2.97 -16.79
CA LEU A 53 -17.38 -1.88 -15.96
C LEU A 53 -15.91 -2.09 -15.67
N GLU A 54 -15.10 -1.12 -16.08
CA GLU A 54 -13.74 -1.00 -15.58
C GLU A 54 -13.77 -0.31 -14.21
N ILE A 55 -13.25 -0.98 -13.17
CA ILE A 55 -13.08 -0.37 -11.85
C ILE A 55 -11.88 0.59 -11.92
N ARG A 56 -12.18 1.79 -12.42
CA ARG A 56 -11.24 2.90 -12.54
C ARG A 56 -11.72 4.06 -11.67
N GLY A 57 -10.78 4.68 -10.97
CA GLY A 57 -10.97 6.06 -10.56
C GLY A 57 -10.69 6.99 -11.76
N PRO A 58 -10.22 8.21 -11.52
CA PRO A 58 -9.68 9.05 -12.60
C PRO A 58 -8.53 8.37 -13.38
N TRP A 59 -7.93 7.32 -12.81
CA TRP A 59 -6.92 6.45 -13.43
C TRP A 59 -7.15 4.98 -13.03
N SER A 60 -6.56 4.04 -13.79
CA SER A 60 -6.71 2.58 -13.61
C SER A 60 -6.32 2.15 -12.19
N MET A 61 -7.19 1.41 -11.49
CA MET A 61 -6.91 0.95 -10.13
C MET A 61 -6.99 -0.57 -10.00
N PHE A 62 -8.06 -1.17 -10.51
CA PHE A 62 -8.22 -2.61 -10.47
C PHE A 62 -8.74 -3.09 -11.82
N LYS A 63 -7.86 -3.79 -12.53
CA LYS A 63 -8.16 -4.40 -13.83
C LYS A 63 -7.66 -5.84 -13.84
N THR A 64 -8.26 -6.69 -14.66
CA THR A 64 -7.68 -8.02 -14.92
C THR A 64 -6.29 -7.91 -15.55
N PHE A 65 -5.42 -8.86 -15.23
CA PHE A 65 -4.07 -8.91 -15.80
C PHE A 65 -4.09 -9.35 -17.26
N THR A 66 -3.26 -8.68 -18.07
CA THR A 66 -2.69 -9.27 -19.28
C THR A 66 -1.44 -10.07 -18.90
N ASN A 67 -0.97 -10.96 -19.78
CA ASN A 67 0.22 -11.79 -19.51
C ASN A 67 1.44 -10.96 -19.07
N GLU A 68 1.70 -9.85 -19.76
CA GLU A 68 2.83 -8.96 -19.46
C GLU A 68 2.67 -8.28 -18.09
N ARG A 69 1.45 -7.86 -17.74
CA ARG A 69 1.17 -7.25 -16.42
C ARG A 69 1.29 -8.26 -15.28
N ALA A 70 0.95 -9.53 -15.52
CA ALA A 70 1.17 -10.60 -14.56
C ALA A 70 2.66 -10.84 -14.29
N VAL A 71 3.51 -10.77 -15.32
CA VAL A 71 4.97 -10.85 -15.15
C VAL A 71 5.48 -9.65 -14.35
N ARG A 72 5.05 -8.42 -14.70
CA ARG A 72 5.40 -7.20 -13.96
C ARG A 72 4.95 -7.25 -12.50
N PHE A 73 3.82 -7.89 -12.21
CA PHE A 73 3.36 -8.10 -10.84
C PHE A 73 4.38 -8.86 -10.02
N TRP A 74 4.84 -10.02 -10.48
CA TRP A 74 5.84 -10.81 -9.75
C TRP A 74 7.21 -10.14 -9.70
N LEU A 75 7.55 -9.31 -10.70
CA LEU A 75 8.78 -8.52 -10.69
C LEU A 75 8.78 -7.44 -9.61
N TYR A 76 7.69 -6.68 -9.48
CA TYR A 76 7.61 -5.56 -8.53
C TYR A 76 7.19 -5.98 -7.12
N PHE A 77 6.47 -7.10 -6.99
CA PHE A 77 5.92 -7.56 -5.72
C PHE A 77 6.97 -7.68 -4.59
N PRO A 78 8.16 -8.29 -4.78
CA PRO A 78 9.15 -8.42 -3.71
C PRO A 78 9.63 -7.08 -3.16
N PHE A 79 9.83 -6.09 -4.03
CA PHE A 79 10.29 -4.75 -3.64
C PHE A 79 9.21 -4.00 -2.85
N ILE A 80 7.97 -4.04 -3.35
CA ILE A 80 6.82 -3.41 -2.68
C ILE A 80 6.53 -4.12 -1.34
N LEU A 81 6.63 -5.45 -1.31
CA LEU A 81 6.49 -6.23 -0.08
C LEU A 81 7.55 -5.85 0.95
N CYS A 82 8.80 -5.72 0.54
CA CYS A 82 9.88 -5.25 1.41
C CYS A 82 9.57 -3.86 1.99
N PHE A 83 9.10 -2.93 1.16
CA PHE A 83 8.68 -1.60 1.60
C PHE A 83 7.59 -1.66 2.68
N PHE A 84 6.53 -2.44 2.48
CA PHE A 84 5.43 -2.53 3.44
C PHE A 84 5.77 -3.31 4.70
N ILE A 85 6.62 -4.34 4.64
CA ILE A 85 7.11 -5.03 5.83
C ILE A 85 7.96 -4.09 6.67
N LEU A 86 8.91 -3.37 6.06
CA LEU A 86 9.80 -2.47 6.78
C LEU A 86 9.05 -1.24 7.29
N ASN A 87 8.45 -0.45 6.41
CA ASN A 87 7.82 0.81 6.79
C ASN A 87 6.48 0.61 7.50
N GLY A 88 5.58 -0.17 6.89
CA GLY A 88 4.25 -0.43 7.44
C GLY A 88 4.28 -1.35 8.66
N GLY A 89 5.04 -2.45 8.59
CA GLY A 89 5.14 -3.42 9.68
C GLY A 89 6.08 -2.97 10.80
N VAL A 90 7.39 -3.04 10.55
CA VAL A 90 8.42 -2.88 11.58
C VAL A 90 8.45 -1.46 12.14
N TRP A 91 8.44 -0.43 11.30
CA TRP A 91 8.52 0.97 11.76
C TRP A 91 7.21 1.45 12.38
N LEU A 92 6.10 1.40 11.63
CA LEU A 92 4.82 1.96 12.05
C LEU A 92 4.17 1.19 13.19
N PHE A 93 4.05 -0.13 13.06
CA PHE A 93 3.33 -0.96 14.03
C PHE A 93 4.25 -1.54 15.11
N GLY A 94 5.50 -1.82 14.76
CA GLY A 94 6.50 -2.36 15.65
C GLY A 94 7.18 -1.35 16.56
N LEU A 95 7.96 -0.45 15.98
CA LEU A 95 8.79 0.51 16.72
C LEU A 95 7.97 1.66 17.30
N MET A 96 7.04 2.21 16.51
CA MET A 96 6.20 3.36 16.90
C MET A 96 4.88 2.91 17.52
N ARG A 97 4.93 1.95 18.47
CA ARG A 97 3.75 1.49 19.22
C ARG A 97 3.02 2.68 19.84
N GLN A 98 1.72 2.75 19.57
CA GLN A 98 0.88 3.84 20.03
C GLN A 98 0.08 3.41 21.26
N PRO A 99 -0.24 4.33 22.18
CA PRO A 99 -1.09 4.01 23.32
C PRO A 99 -2.54 3.78 22.87
N GLU A 100 -3.28 3.00 23.66
CA GLU A 100 -4.71 2.83 23.51
C GLU A 100 -5.45 4.05 24.09
N TYR A 101 -6.52 4.47 23.41
CA TYR A 101 -7.26 5.69 23.73
C TYR A 101 -8.67 5.37 24.21
N GLY A 102 -8.80 4.82 25.43
CA GLY A 102 -10.05 4.73 26.20
C GLY A 102 -11.27 4.08 25.53
N GLY A 103 -11.10 3.48 24.35
CA GLY A 103 -12.17 2.94 23.52
C GLY A 103 -11.63 2.41 22.18
N GLU A 104 -12.17 1.28 21.74
CA GLU A 104 -11.64 0.54 20.59
C GLU A 104 -11.77 1.34 19.29
N PHE A 105 -12.94 1.93 19.03
CA PHE A 105 -13.18 2.74 17.84
C PHE A 105 -12.30 4.00 17.81
N LYS A 106 -12.22 4.72 18.94
CA LYS A 106 -11.39 5.91 19.09
C LYS A 106 -9.91 5.59 18.86
N THR A 107 -9.44 4.45 19.36
CA THR A 107 -8.07 3.99 19.16
C THR A 107 -7.79 3.70 17.69
N SER A 108 -8.67 2.96 16.99
CA SER A 108 -8.51 2.69 15.55
C SER A 108 -8.42 3.97 14.72
N ILE A 109 -9.31 4.95 14.96
CA ILE A 109 -9.30 6.21 14.22
C ILE A 109 -8.02 7.01 14.48
N LEU A 110 -7.63 7.16 15.73
CA LEU A 110 -6.43 7.94 16.06
C LEU A 110 -5.16 7.28 15.51
N TRP A 111 -5.09 5.94 15.55
CA TRP A 111 -3.97 5.21 14.95
C TRP A 111 -3.97 5.39 13.44
N TRP A 112 -5.11 5.22 12.79
CA TRP A 112 -5.27 5.42 11.36
C TRP A 112 -4.90 6.82 10.89
N LEU A 113 -5.34 7.87 11.57
CA LEU A 113 -4.98 9.26 11.24
C LEU A 113 -3.48 9.50 11.35
N LYS A 114 -2.83 8.96 12.38
CA LYS A 114 -1.37 9.08 12.54
C LYS A 114 -0.60 8.27 11.49
N VAL A 115 -1.08 7.08 11.13
CA VAL A 115 -0.49 6.27 10.05
C VAL A 115 -0.65 7.00 8.70
N CYS A 116 -1.83 7.55 8.42
CA CYS A 116 -2.08 8.37 7.24
C CYS A 116 -1.15 9.58 7.22
N PHE A 117 -1.00 10.30 8.32
CA PHE A 117 -0.04 11.40 8.41
C PHE A 117 1.38 10.91 8.11
N ALA A 118 1.86 9.85 8.75
CA ALA A 118 3.23 9.35 8.54
C ALA A 118 3.49 8.89 7.09
N MET A 119 2.56 8.17 6.47
CA MET A 119 2.75 7.55 5.16
C MET A 119 2.37 8.46 3.99
N LEU A 120 1.36 9.32 4.14
CA LEU A 120 0.84 10.16 3.06
C LEU A 120 1.46 11.54 3.03
N THR A 121 2.09 12.02 4.12
CA THR A 121 2.68 13.38 4.15
C THR A 121 3.67 13.60 3.02
N GLY A 122 4.53 12.62 2.72
CA GLY A 122 5.49 12.73 1.61
C GLY A 122 4.80 12.95 0.27
N ILE A 123 3.74 12.18 -0.02
CA ILE A 123 2.95 12.30 -1.25
C ILE A 123 2.17 13.62 -1.28
N ILE A 124 1.58 14.04 -0.15
CA ILE A 124 0.84 15.30 -0.05
C ILE A 124 1.79 16.48 -0.30
N LEU A 125 2.96 16.51 0.32
CA LEU A 125 3.96 17.55 0.11
C LEU A 125 4.46 17.57 -1.33
N LEU A 126 4.72 16.38 -1.91
CA LEU A 126 5.09 16.26 -3.32
C LEU A 126 4.03 16.89 -4.25
N ASN A 127 2.76 16.65 -3.98
CA ASN A 127 1.66 17.25 -4.75
C ASN A 127 1.56 18.75 -4.52
N ILE A 128 1.64 19.24 -3.28
CA ILE A 128 1.57 20.67 -2.98
C ILE A 128 2.71 21.41 -3.68
N ILE A 129 3.96 20.93 -3.53
CA ILE A 129 5.12 21.53 -4.19
C ILE A 129 4.96 21.45 -5.70
N GLY A 130 4.60 20.27 -6.21
CA GLY A 130 4.47 20.01 -7.63
C GLY A 130 3.37 20.84 -8.31
N TYR A 131 2.25 21.10 -7.67
CA TYR A 131 1.15 21.89 -8.23
C TYR A 131 1.17 23.38 -7.83
N SER A 132 1.99 23.77 -6.84
CA SER A 132 2.05 25.16 -6.37
C SER A 132 2.30 26.21 -7.46
N PRO A 133 3.13 25.98 -8.51
CA PRO A 133 3.33 26.99 -9.56
C PRO A 133 2.06 27.33 -10.32
N MET A 134 1.13 26.38 -10.47
CA MET A 134 -0.14 26.60 -11.15
C MET A 134 -1.03 27.59 -10.38
N TRP A 135 -0.96 27.59 -9.05
CA TRP A 135 -1.75 28.51 -8.22
C TRP A 135 -1.29 29.96 -8.32
N PHE A 136 -0.04 30.18 -8.76
CA PHE A 136 0.53 31.51 -8.98
C PHE A 136 0.58 31.91 -10.46
N GLY A 137 -0.03 31.12 -11.36
CA GLY A 137 -0.07 31.40 -12.80
C GLY A 137 1.28 31.22 -13.52
N ILE A 138 2.24 30.50 -12.91
CA ILE A 138 3.63 30.36 -13.39
C ILE A 138 3.77 29.22 -14.43
N GLY A 139 2.70 28.48 -14.73
CA GLY A 139 2.70 27.35 -15.67
C GLY A 139 2.37 26.02 -14.99
N GLY A 140 2.49 24.91 -15.73
CA GLY A 140 2.12 23.56 -15.27
C GLY A 140 2.99 23.00 -14.14
N PRO A 141 2.85 21.72 -13.76
CA PRO A 141 3.49 21.17 -12.58
C PRO A 141 4.99 21.50 -12.50
N PHE A 142 5.51 21.82 -11.32
CA PHE A 142 6.90 22.20 -11.04
C PHE A 142 7.93 21.28 -11.71
N PHE A 143 7.63 19.98 -11.79
CA PHE A 143 8.45 18.95 -12.41
C PHE A 143 8.37 18.89 -13.96
N GLN A 144 7.62 19.78 -14.62
CA GLN A 144 7.60 19.94 -16.08
C GLN A 144 8.73 20.84 -16.62
N ASN A 145 9.61 21.34 -15.76
CA ASN A 145 10.70 22.21 -16.21
C ASN A 145 11.81 21.37 -16.88
N PRO A 146 12.43 21.84 -17.99
CA PRO A 146 13.58 21.19 -18.63
C PRO A 146 14.75 20.81 -17.70
N ILE A 147 14.79 21.31 -16.47
CA ILE A 147 15.75 20.92 -15.42
C ILE A 147 15.46 19.52 -14.83
N PHE A 148 14.21 19.05 -14.81
CA PHE A 148 13.79 17.81 -14.11
C PHE A 148 13.30 16.67 -15.02
N GLY A 149 13.22 16.90 -16.34
CA GLY A 149 12.99 15.83 -17.33
C GLY A 149 11.55 15.71 -17.87
N ASP A 150 11.47 14.97 -18.97
CA ASP A 150 10.45 14.90 -20.02
C ASP A 150 8.94 14.87 -19.65
N GLY A 151 8.12 15.18 -20.66
CA GLY A 151 6.67 15.44 -20.65
C GLY A 151 5.70 14.41 -20.04
N PHE A 152 6.20 13.35 -19.40
CA PHE A 152 5.41 12.39 -18.60
C PHE A 152 5.35 12.71 -17.10
N ALA A 153 6.18 13.64 -16.60
CA ALA A 153 6.13 14.13 -15.22
C ALA A 153 4.72 14.55 -14.71
N PRO A 154 3.81 15.11 -15.55
CA PRO A 154 2.47 15.48 -15.10
C PRO A 154 1.61 14.28 -14.74
N MET A 155 1.69 13.20 -15.51
CA MET A 155 0.85 12.00 -15.28
C MET A 155 1.24 11.32 -13.98
N TYR A 156 2.53 11.23 -13.67
CA TYR A 156 3.00 10.67 -12.42
C TYR A 156 2.49 11.48 -11.22
N LEU A 157 2.70 12.80 -11.22
CA LEU A 157 2.26 13.65 -10.12
C LEU A 157 0.73 13.60 -9.96
N LEU A 158 0.00 13.62 -11.07
CA LEU A 158 -1.45 13.47 -11.09
C LEU A 158 -1.91 12.12 -10.54
N GLN A 159 -1.24 11.02 -10.87
CA GLN A 159 -1.54 9.68 -10.34
C GLN A 159 -1.39 9.63 -8.82
N THR A 160 -0.41 10.35 -8.25
CA THR A 160 -0.22 10.36 -6.80
C THR A 160 -1.38 10.99 -6.02
N TRP A 161 -2.21 11.86 -6.63
CA TRP A 161 -3.46 12.33 -6.01
C TRP A 161 -4.43 11.20 -5.70
N SER A 162 -4.54 10.21 -6.59
CA SER A 162 -5.42 9.06 -6.36
C SER A 162 -4.89 8.08 -5.32
N MET A 163 -3.57 8.04 -5.12
CA MET A 163 -2.95 7.20 -4.09
C MET A 163 -3.27 7.68 -2.68
N ILE A 164 -3.62 8.95 -2.47
CA ILE A 164 -3.97 9.49 -1.15
C ILE A 164 -5.22 8.83 -0.56
N PRO A 165 -6.43 8.91 -1.19
CA PRO A 165 -7.63 8.30 -0.63
C PRO A 165 -7.54 6.78 -0.56
N ILE A 166 -6.94 6.14 -1.57
CA ILE A 166 -6.74 4.68 -1.58
C ILE A 166 -5.79 4.26 -0.48
N GLY A 167 -4.66 4.96 -0.36
CA GLY A 167 -3.68 4.73 0.69
C GLY A 167 -4.33 4.84 2.06
N ALA A 168 -5.19 5.83 2.27
CA ALA A 168 -5.95 5.97 3.51
C ALA A 168 -6.83 4.74 3.79
N VAL A 169 -7.61 4.25 2.81
CA VAL A 169 -8.43 3.02 2.97
C VAL A 169 -7.55 1.78 3.24
N MET A 170 -6.45 1.66 2.51
CA MET A 170 -5.49 0.58 2.67
C MET A 170 -4.87 0.60 4.08
N TYR A 171 -4.44 1.75 4.57
CA TYR A 171 -3.88 1.89 5.92
C TYR A 171 -4.90 1.63 7.01
N TRP A 172 -6.18 1.92 6.79
CA TRP A 172 -7.25 1.51 7.71
C TRP A 172 -7.29 -0.01 7.89
N ILE A 173 -7.23 -0.76 6.78
CA ILE A 173 -7.16 -2.22 6.80
C ILE A 173 -5.90 -2.69 7.55
N GLY A 174 -4.75 -2.08 7.29
CA GLY A 174 -3.50 -2.38 7.99
C GLY A 174 -3.59 -2.18 9.50
N VAL A 175 -4.15 -1.04 9.95
CA VAL A 175 -4.38 -0.74 11.37
C VAL A 175 -5.31 -1.77 11.99
N LYS A 176 -6.45 -2.07 11.35
CA LYS A 176 -7.43 -3.02 11.85
C LYS A 176 -6.82 -4.40 12.05
N TYR A 177 -6.14 -4.94 11.03
CA TYR A 177 -5.51 -6.26 11.15
C TYR A 177 -4.38 -6.30 12.16
N TYR A 178 -3.59 -5.23 12.28
CA TYR A 178 -2.55 -5.18 13.30
C TYR A 178 -3.16 -5.16 14.71
N ARG A 179 -4.26 -4.43 14.93
CA ARG A 179 -4.93 -4.40 16.23
C ARG A 179 -5.61 -5.72 16.59
N GLU A 180 -6.22 -6.40 15.62
CA GLU A 180 -6.88 -7.69 15.84
C GLU A 180 -5.90 -8.85 16.02
N THR A 181 -4.76 -8.83 15.31
CA THR A 181 -3.83 -9.98 15.27
C THR A 181 -2.56 -9.77 16.08
N GLY A 182 -2.19 -8.51 16.39
CA GLY A 182 -0.91 -8.15 16.99
C GLY A 182 0.32 -8.44 16.10
N ARG A 183 0.11 -8.76 14.81
CA ARG A 183 1.17 -9.22 13.90
C ARG A 183 1.29 -8.29 12.69
N ILE A 184 2.52 -8.00 12.29
CA ILE A 184 2.81 -7.10 11.17
C ILE A 184 2.54 -7.70 9.78
N TRP A 185 2.48 -9.04 9.69
CA TRP A 185 2.51 -9.76 8.42
C TRP A 185 1.26 -9.59 7.56
N LEU A 186 0.07 -9.79 8.13
CA LEU A 186 -1.18 -9.83 7.35
C LEU A 186 -1.43 -8.50 6.65
N GLY A 187 -1.36 -7.40 7.41
CA GLY A 187 -1.51 -6.05 6.88
C GLY A 187 -0.45 -5.75 5.83
N ALA A 188 0.83 -6.00 6.11
CA ALA A 188 1.92 -5.71 5.17
C ALA A 188 1.79 -6.48 3.84
N ILE A 189 1.44 -7.77 3.89
CA ILE A 189 1.28 -8.60 2.68
C ILE A 189 0.09 -8.12 1.86
N LEU A 190 -1.07 -7.87 2.49
CA LEU A 190 -2.25 -7.39 1.79
C LEU A 190 -2.03 -6.03 1.15
N LEU A 191 -1.44 -5.09 1.91
CA LEU A 191 -1.05 -3.79 1.38
C LEU A 191 -0.13 -3.93 0.16
N ALA A 192 0.89 -4.78 0.27
CA ALA A 192 1.82 -5.01 -0.82
C ALA A 192 1.14 -5.58 -2.07
N VAL A 193 0.36 -6.65 -1.93
CA VAL A 193 -0.35 -7.28 -3.05
C VAL A 193 -1.28 -6.28 -3.73
N MET A 194 -2.07 -5.52 -2.96
CA MET A 194 -3.00 -4.52 -3.50
C MET A 194 -2.26 -3.40 -4.22
N THR A 195 -1.19 -2.86 -3.62
CA THR A 195 -0.39 -1.80 -4.25
C THR A 195 0.30 -2.30 -5.52
N THR A 196 0.86 -3.51 -5.52
CA THR A 196 1.48 -4.09 -6.72
C THR A 196 0.44 -4.30 -7.83
N TRP A 197 -0.75 -4.79 -7.50
CA TRP A 197 -1.82 -4.96 -8.47
C TRP A 197 -2.25 -3.63 -9.11
N MET A 198 -2.46 -2.58 -8.30
CA MET A 198 -2.79 -1.24 -8.80
C MET A 198 -1.67 -0.68 -9.69
N PHE A 199 -0.42 -0.81 -9.25
CA PHE A 199 0.73 -0.28 -9.96
C PHE A 199 0.87 -0.92 -11.35
N THR A 200 0.80 -2.25 -11.40
CA THR A 200 1.03 -3.03 -12.62
C THR A 200 -0.10 -2.88 -13.63
N THR A 201 -1.35 -2.81 -13.18
CA THR A 201 -2.51 -2.56 -14.04
C THR A 201 -2.59 -1.12 -14.53
N GLY A 202 -2.04 -0.17 -13.77
CA GLY A 202 -1.87 1.22 -14.16
C GLY A 202 -0.75 1.48 -15.16
N THR A 203 0.18 0.53 -15.37
CA THR A 203 1.26 0.72 -16.34
C THR A 203 0.77 0.69 -17.79
N VAL A 204 1.29 1.61 -18.59
CA VAL A 204 1.24 1.53 -20.05
C VAL A 204 2.16 0.37 -20.47
N ILE A 205 1.66 -0.44 -21.38
CA ILE A 205 2.45 -1.50 -22.01
C ILE A 205 3.11 -0.86 -23.23
N ASP A 206 4.41 -0.59 -23.13
CA ASP A 206 5.21 -0.11 -24.24
C ASP A 206 5.94 -1.30 -24.89
N PRO A 207 5.78 -1.55 -26.21
CA PRO A 207 6.44 -2.66 -26.90
C PRO A 207 7.98 -2.60 -26.90
N PHE A 208 8.59 -1.47 -26.52
CA PHE A 208 10.05 -1.30 -26.52
C PHE A 208 10.74 -1.54 -25.17
N VAL A 209 9.99 -1.86 -24.11
CA VAL A 209 10.54 -2.13 -22.77
C VAL A 209 10.09 -3.51 -22.29
N LEU A 210 10.86 -4.51 -22.73
CA LEU A 210 11.01 -5.83 -22.11
C LEU A 210 12.48 -6.04 -21.78
#